data_AF-A0A2S4Y8C2-F1
#
_entry.id   AF-A0A2S4Y8C2-F1
#
_cell.length_a   1.000
_cell.length_b   1.000
_cell.length_c   1.000
_cell.angle_alpha   90.00
_cell.angle_beta   90.00
_cell.angle_gamma   90.00
#
_symmetry.space_group_name_H-M   'P 1'
#
loop_
_entity.id
_entity.type
_entity.pdbx_description
1 polymer ?
#
loop_
_entity_poly.entity_id
_entity_poly.type
_entity_poly.pdbx_seq_one_letter_code
_entity_poly.pdbx_strand_id
1 'polypeptide(L)'
;MFDGSGVSGSHHCTASVVNSPGEDLIVTAAHCLGSTSDVFVPGYHDGVAPYGVWHLERIVVDAGWTDDSSPDDDVAFAVVAPLDGRTVQSVVGGYTLGIDEGTGGRVTLTGYPATSQDPVTCTNQISSFSSTQNEIHCTGMTGGTSGSPWVTGDNPGTVMGVIGGYEQGGDTPDVSYSVAFGQSVQNLYEEATSSGN
;
A
#
# COMPACT_ATOMS: atom_id res chain seq x y z
N MET A 1 -3.03 -2.20 8.36
CA MET A 1 -4.48 -2.36 8.15
C MET A 1 -4.97 -3.40 9.13
N PHE A 2 -6.06 -3.08 9.83
CA PHE A 2 -6.66 -3.98 10.80
C PHE A 2 -8.10 -4.26 10.42
N ASP A 3 -8.57 -5.47 10.71
CA ASP A 3 -10.00 -5.75 10.67
C ASP A 3 -10.75 -4.96 11.76
N GLY A 4 -12.01 -4.60 11.48
CA GLY A 4 -12.88 -3.96 12.45
C GLY A 4 -12.48 -2.52 12.81
N SER A 5 -12.79 -2.09 14.04
CA SER A 5 -12.78 -0.67 14.41
C SER A 5 -11.50 -0.19 15.13
N GLY A 6 -10.41 -0.95 15.13
CA GLY A 6 -9.19 -0.54 15.84
C GLY A 6 -8.11 -1.61 15.93
N VAL A 7 -7.03 -1.28 16.65
CA VAL A 7 -5.82 -2.12 16.78
C VAL A 7 -6.01 -3.42 17.58
N SER A 8 -7.19 -3.64 18.16
CA SER A 8 -7.56 -4.92 18.76
C SER A 8 -7.99 -5.97 17.73
N GLY A 9 -8.22 -5.55 16.49
CA GLY A 9 -8.47 -6.43 15.36
C GLY A 9 -7.22 -7.15 14.87
N SER A 10 -7.39 -8.07 13.92
CA SER A 10 -6.28 -8.77 13.27
C SER A 10 -5.62 -7.86 12.25
N HIS A 11 -4.31 -7.65 12.41
CA HIS A 11 -3.49 -7.05 11.39
C HIS A 11 -3.34 -8.01 10.20
N HIS A 12 -3.66 -7.56 8.98
CA HIS A 12 -3.65 -8.44 7.80
C HIS A 12 -2.93 -7.86 6.58
N CYS A 13 -2.78 -6.54 6.48
CA CYS A 13 -2.11 -5.88 5.36
C CYS A 13 -1.45 -4.56 5.78
N THR A 14 -0.53 -4.07 4.96
CA THR A 14 0.09 -2.76 5.03
C THR A 14 -0.52 -1.81 3.98
N ALA A 15 -0.43 -0.51 4.22
CA ALA A 15 -0.82 0.52 3.25
C ALA A 15 0.02 1.78 3.50
N SER A 16 0.03 2.70 2.55
CA SER A 16 0.71 4.00 2.70
C SER A 16 -0.12 5.15 2.16
N VAL A 17 0.00 6.32 2.77
CA VAL A 17 -0.64 7.54 2.28
C VAL A 17 0.08 8.03 1.04
N VAL A 18 -0.66 8.34 -0.02
CA VAL A 18 -0.16 8.98 -1.23
C VAL A 18 -0.78 10.36 -1.38
N ASN A 19 -0.03 11.27 -1.98
CA ASN A 19 -0.49 12.63 -2.24
C ASN A 19 -1.77 12.59 -3.08
N SER A 20 -2.85 13.20 -2.58
CA SER A 20 -4.11 13.38 -3.30
C SER A 20 -4.67 14.79 -3.10
N PRO A 21 -5.55 15.29 -4.00
CA PRO A 21 -6.23 16.57 -3.80
C PRO A 21 -7.08 16.63 -2.53
N GLY A 22 -7.66 15.50 -2.11
CA GLY A 22 -8.47 15.36 -0.89
C GLY A 22 -7.64 15.14 0.39
N GLU A 23 -6.33 14.93 0.28
CA GLU A 23 -5.41 14.65 1.40
C GLU A 23 -5.78 13.37 2.21
N ASP A 24 -6.47 12.44 1.56
CA ASP A 24 -7.23 11.36 2.18
C ASP A 24 -7.00 9.99 1.53
N LEU A 25 -5.98 9.86 0.67
CA LEU A 25 -5.81 8.66 -0.15
C LEU A 25 -4.68 7.75 0.37
N ILE A 26 -4.98 6.46 0.49
CA ILE A 26 -3.98 5.41 0.71
C ILE A 26 -3.87 4.50 -0.52
N VAL A 27 -2.67 3.96 -0.75
CA VAL A 27 -2.39 2.88 -1.71
C VAL A 27 -2.01 1.60 -0.97
N THR A 28 -2.45 0.46 -1.51
CA THR A 28 -2.16 -0.89 -1.00
C THR A 28 -2.36 -1.92 -2.13
N ALA A 29 -2.20 -3.21 -1.85
CA ALA A 29 -2.54 -4.28 -2.79
C ALA A 29 -4.06 -4.46 -2.87
N ALA A 30 -4.59 -4.83 -4.03
CA ALA A 30 -6.04 -5.00 -4.20
C ALA A 30 -6.59 -6.15 -3.35
N HIS A 31 -5.83 -7.24 -3.20
CA HIS A 31 -6.22 -8.37 -2.33
C HIS A 31 -6.35 -8.00 -0.85
N CYS A 32 -5.83 -6.84 -0.42
CA CYS A 32 -5.97 -6.36 0.94
C CYS A 32 -7.32 -5.70 1.21
N LEU A 33 -7.98 -5.13 0.20
CA LEU A 33 -9.17 -4.31 0.39
C LEU A 33 -10.44 -5.07 -0.01
N GLY A 34 -10.97 -5.86 0.93
CA GLY A 34 -12.24 -6.58 0.75
C GLY A 34 -13.49 -5.80 1.20
N SER A 35 -13.33 -4.83 2.10
CA SER A 35 -14.45 -4.11 2.74
C SER A 35 -13.99 -2.79 3.36
N THR A 36 -14.88 -1.79 3.43
CA THR A 36 -14.64 -0.52 4.16
C THR A 36 -14.71 -0.67 5.68
N SER A 37 -14.96 -1.89 6.18
CA SER A 37 -14.92 -2.19 7.62
C SER A 37 -13.52 -2.16 8.22
N ASP A 38 -12.48 -2.19 7.39
CA ASP A 38 -11.10 -2.15 7.83
C ASP A 38 -10.69 -0.75 8.25
N VAL A 39 -9.63 -0.68 9.07
CA VAL A 39 -9.04 0.57 9.51
C VAL A 39 -7.57 0.68 9.14
N PHE A 40 -7.18 1.89 8.77
CA PHE A 40 -5.80 2.30 8.55
C PHE A 40 -5.24 2.92 9.84
N VAL A 41 -4.07 2.45 10.27
CA VAL A 41 -3.40 2.90 11.50
C VAL A 41 -1.97 3.29 11.13
N PRO A 42 -1.76 4.54 10.68
CA PRO A 42 -0.44 4.97 10.24
C PRO A 42 0.54 4.95 11.42
N GLY A 43 1.76 4.52 11.14
CA GLY A 43 2.84 4.45 12.14
C GLY A 43 2.54 3.53 13.32
N TYR A 44 1.67 2.53 13.16
CA TYR A 44 1.44 1.52 14.19
C TYR A 44 2.75 0.93 14.71
N HIS A 45 2.91 0.77 16.01
CA HIS A 45 4.02 0.01 16.60
C HIS A 45 3.66 -0.39 18.03
N ASP A 46 4.15 -1.52 18.55
CA ASP A 46 3.98 -1.91 19.95
C ASP A 46 2.52 -1.88 20.48
N GLY A 47 1.52 -2.11 19.63
CA GLY A 47 0.11 -2.00 20.00
C GLY A 47 -0.42 -0.56 20.10
N VAL A 48 0.37 0.43 19.68
CA VAL A 48 0.06 1.85 19.73
C VAL A 48 -0.38 2.36 18.36
N ALA A 49 -1.41 3.21 18.36
CA ALA A 49 -1.86 3.96 17.19
C ALA A 49 -1.49 5.45 17.36
N PRO A 50 -0.21 5.84 17.12
CA PRO A 50 0.28 7.17 17.50
C PRO A 50 -0.40 8.31 16.74
N TYR A 51 -0.92 8.03 15.55
CA TYR A 51 -1.63 8.98 14.69
C TYR A 51 -3.14 8.69 14.61
N GLY A 52 -3.66 7.84 15.51
CA GLY A 52 -5.08 7.46 15.55
C GLY A 52 -5.45 6.30 14.63
N VAL A 53 -6.73 5.95 14.67
CA VAL A 53 -7.35 4.87 13.88
C VAL A 53 -8.27 5.52 12.86
N TRP A 54 -8.04 5.23 11.57
CA TRP A 54 -8.70 5.90 10.46
C TRP A 54 -9.59 4.92 9.70
N HIS A 55 -10.85 5.27 9.53
CA HIS A 55 -11.82 4.44 8.81
C HIS A 55 -11.72 4.66 7.31
N LEU A 56 -11.95 3.61 6.53
CA LEU A 56 -12.09 3.73 5.07
C LEU A 56 -13.52 4.17 4.72
N GLU A 57 -13.65 5.13 3.80
CA GLU A 57 -14.95 5.58 3.28
C GLU A 57 -15.28 4.93 1.94
N ARG A 58 -14.28 4.81 1.07
CA ARG A 58 -14.42 4.29 -0.28
C ARG A 58 -13.18 3.49 -0.65
N ILE A 59 -13.40 2.38 -1.33
CA ILE A 59 -12.35 1.55 -1.91
C ILE A 59 -12.49 1.65 -3.44
N VAL A 60 -11.36 1.76 -4.13
CA VAL A 60 -11.26 1.85 -5.59
C VAL A 60 -10.26 0.78 -6.04
N VAL A 61 -10.74 -0.16 -6.83
CA VAL A 61 -10.01 -1.34 -7.29
C VAL A 61 -10.18 -1.47 -8.79
N ASP A 62 -9.12 -1.91 -9.47
CA ASP A 62 -9.16 -2.12 -10.92
C ASP A 62 -10.13 -3.25 -11.29
N ALA A 63 -10.83 -3.10 -12.41
CA ALA A 63 -11.79 -4.09 -12.92
C ALA A 63 -11.11 -5.44 -13.24
N GLY A 64 -9.85 -5.43 -13.70
CA GLY A 64 -9.08 -6.65 -13.93
C GLY A 64 -8.88 -7.48 -12.67
N TRP A 65 -8.79 -6.83 -11.50
CA TRP A 65 -8.78 -7.52 -10.22
C TRP A 65 -10.17 -8.05 -9.83
N THR A 66 -11.22 -7.24 -9.96
CA THR A 66 -12.56 -7.65 -9.53
C THR A 66 -13.16 -8.76 -10.40
N ASP A 67 -12.80 -8.79 -11.68
CA ASP A 67 -13.37 -9.73 -12.65
C ASP A 67 -12.61 -11.06 -12.66
N ASP A 68 -11.27 -10.99 -12.65
CA ASP A 68 -10.41 -12.17 -12.88
C ASP A 68 -9.36 -12.41 -11.78
N SER A 69 -9.29 -11.56 -10.75
CA SER A 69 -8.22 -11.58 -9.73
C SER A 69 -6.83 -11.57 -10.38
N SER A 70 -6.69 -10.76 -11.44
CA SER A 70 -5.47 -10.62 -12.22
C SER A 70 -4.31 -10.14 -11.34
N PRO A 71 -3.19 -10.90 -11.25
CA PRO A 71 -2.00 -10.44 -10.53
C PRO A 71 -1.41 -9.14 -11.08
N ASP A 72 -1.66 -8.81 -12.35
CA ASP A 72 -1.17 -7.56 -12.94
C ASP A 72 -1.98 -6.33 -12.52
N ASP A 73 -3.11 -6.54 -11.84
CA ASP A 73 -4.04 -5.50 -11.39
C ASP A 73 -4.19 -5.49 -9.85
N ASP A 74 -3.26 -6.13 -9.13
CA ASP A 74 -3.27 -6.23 -7.66
C ASP A 74 -2.78 -4.94 -6.96
N VAL A 75 -3.40 -3.82 -7.31
CA VAL A 75 -3.18 -2.51 -6.70
C VAL A 75 -4.54 -1.87 -6.47
N ALA A 76 -4.71 -1.24 -5.31
CA ALA A 76 -5.93 -0.53 -4.99
C ALA A 76 -5.66 0.75 -4.19
N PHE A 77 -6.62 1.66 -4.26
CA PHE A 77 -6.65 2.85 -3.44
C PHE A 77 -7.86 2.83 -2.50
N ALA A 78 -7.74 3.48 -1.35
CA ALA A 78 -8.88 3.77 -0.50
C ALA A 78 -8.87 5.21 -0.03
N VAL A 79 -10.06 5.81 0.01
CA VAL A 79 -10.32 7.10 0.63
C VAL A 79 -10.55 6.89 2.11
N VAL A 80 -9.90 7.72 2.92
CA VAL A 80 -9.86 7.63 4.37
C VAL A 80 -10.69 8.76 4.98
N ALA A 81 -11.61 8.42 5.88
CA ALA A 81 -12.44 9.38 6.58
C ALA A 81 -11.59 10.36 7.41
N PRO A 82 -11.98 11.64 7.53
CA PRO A 82 -11.29 12.56 8.41
C PRO A 82 -11.40 12.13 9.87
N LEU A 83 -10.32 12.29 10.64
CA LEU A 83 -10.27 12.04 12.08
C LEU A 83 -10.12 13.37 12.81
N ASP A 84 -11.08 13.69 13.69
CA ASP A 84 -11.13 14.95 14.44
C ASP A 84 -11.00 16.19 13.54
N GLY A 85 -11.63 16.15 12.36
CA GLY A 85 -11.62 17.24 11.39
C GLY A 85 -10.32 17.42 10.61
N ARG A 86 -9.38 16.46 10.70
CA ARG A 86 -8.12 16.45 9.93
C ARG A 86 -8.11 15.33 8.91
N THR A 87 -7.46 15.58 7.78
CA THR A 87 -7.19 14.59 6.73
C THR A 87 -5.95 13.79 7.09
N VAL A 88 -5.85 12.53 6.65
CA VAL A 88 -4.74 11.65 7.05
C VAL A 88 -3.39 12.19 6.56
N GLN A 89 -3.32 12.71 5.33
CA GLN A 89 -2.11 13.27 4.76
C GLN A 89 -1.66 14.55 5.48
N SER A 90 -2.58 15.36 6.03
CA SER A 90 -2.19 16.52 6.85
C SER A 90 -1.49 16.13 8.16
N VAL A 91 -1.73 14.90 8.65
CA VAL A 91 -1.17 14.39 9.91
C VAL A 91 0.15 13.69 9.69
N VAL A 92 0.26 12.84 8.67
CA VAL A 92 1.42 11.97 8.46
C VAL A 92 2.21 12.24 7.18
N GLY A 93 1.77 13.20 6.37
CA GLY A 93 2.29 13.42 5.01
C GLY A 93 1.79 12.39 4.01
N GLY A 94 2.25 12.49 2.78
CA GLY A 94 1.93 11.56 1.70
C GLY A 94 3.12 11.39 0.76
N TYR A 95 3.30 10.17 0.27
CA TYR A 95 4.28 9.90 -0.77
C TYR A 95 3.80 10.41 -2.12
N THR A 96 4.72 10.79 -3.00
CA THR A 96 4.38 10.96 -4.41
C THR A 96 4.10 9.60 -5.03
N LEU A 97 3.04 9.48 -5.84
CA LEU A 97 2.82 8.28 -6.64
C LEU A 97 3.71 8.34 -7.89
N GLY A 98 4.62 7.38 -8.02
CA GLY A 98 5.51 7.25 -9.18
C GLY A 98 4.91 6.32 -10.23
N ILE A 99 4.91 6.78 -11.48
CA ILE A 99 4.44 6.02 -12.64
C ILE A 99 5.62 5.87 -13.61
N ASP A 100 5.82 4.69 -14.16
CA ASP A 100 6.89 4.37 -15.12
C ASP A 100 8.31 4.68 -14.62
N GLU A 101 8.56 4.56 -13.31
CA GLU A 101 9.85 4.85 -12.65
C GLU A 101 10.99 3.86 -13.02
N GLY A 102 10.67 2.73 -13.67
CA GLY A 102 11.63 1.71 -14.11
C GLY A 102 12.24 0.89 -12.98
N THR A 103 13.28 0.09 -13.27
CA THR A 103 13.89 -0.86 -12.30
C THR A 103 15.38 -0.62 -12.01
N GLY A 104 15.89 0.58 -12.31
CA GLY A 104 17.32 0.89 -12.17
C GLY A 104 17.80 1.21 -10.74
N GLY A 105 16.88 1.37 -9.78
CA GLY A 105 17.16 1.95 -8.46
C GLY A 105 17.12 0.98 -7.28
N ARG A 106 17.38 1.53 -6.09
CA ARG A 106 17.08 0.89 -4.81
C ARG A 106 15.81 1.49 -4.25
N VAL A 107 15.00 0.66 -3.63
CA VAL A 107 13.79 1.09 -2.91
C VAL A 107 13.85 0.59 -1.48
N THR A 108 13.11 1.27 -0.60
CA THR A 108 12.88 0.86 0.78
C THR A 108 11.44 0.38 0.92
N LEU A 109 11.29 -0.83 1.43
CA LEU A 109 10.03 -1.43 1.82
C LEU A 109 9.91 -1.34 3.34
N THR A 110 8.78 -0.82 3.82
CA THR A 110 8.40 -0.89 5.24
C THR A 110 7.04 -1.54 5.33
N GLY A 111 6.97 -2.67 6.03
CA GLY A 111 5.79 -3.51 6.14
C GLY A 111 5.50 -3.96 7.55
N TYR A 112 4.27 -4.40 7.80
CA TYR A 112 3.83 -4.87 9.10
C TYR A 112 3.48 -6.37 9.05
N PRO A 113 4.35 -7.26 9.54
CA PRO A 113 4.01 -8.68 9.67
C PRO A 113 2.81 -8.89 10.60
N ALA A 114 1.86 -9.73 10.21
CA ALA A 114 0.65 -10.02 11.01
C ALA A 114 0.98 -10.65 12.38
N THR A 115 2.12 -11.33 12.48
CA THR A 115 2.60 -11.99 13.70
C THR A 115 3.54 -11.12 14.54
N SER A 116 3.78 -9.88 14.12
CA SER A 116 4.64 -8.90 14.80
C SER A 116 3.82 -7.70 15.27
N GLN A 117 4.35 -6.94 16.21
CA GLN A 117 3.83 -5.62 16.60
C GLN A 117 4.69 -4.48 16.04
N ASP A 118 5.89 -4.82 15.55
CA ASP A 118 6.84 -3.89 14.96
C ASP A 118 6.89 -4.04 13.45
N PRO A 119 7.13 -2.95 12.71
CA PRO A 119 7.39 -3.02 11.29
C PRO A 119 8.72 -3.71 10.99
N VAL A 120 8.80 -4.31 9.81
CA VAL A 120 10.05 -4.72 9.17
C VAL A 120 10.39 -3.74 8.06
N THR A 121 11.66 -3.37 7.96
CA THR A 121 12.16 -2.50 6.88
C THR A 121 13.31 -3.17 6.16
N CYS A 122 13.28 -3.10 4.83
CA CYS A 122 14.34 -3.59 3.96
C CYS A 122 14.59 -2.59 2.83
N THR A 123 15.86 -2.33 2.52
CA THR A 123 16.26 -1.54 1.35
C THR A 123 17.08 -2.40 0.41
N ASN A 124 16.60 -2.63 -0.81
CA ASN A 124 17.36 -3.38 -1.81
C ASN A 124 17.15 -2.89 -3.25
N GLN A 125 17.97 -3.40 -4.17
CA GLN A 125 17.86 -3.17 -5.60
C GLN A 125 16.61 -3.90 -6.14
N ILE A 126 15.86 -3.22 -7.00
CA ILE A 126 14.73 -3.83 -7.72
C ILE A 126 15.19 -4.40 -9.06
N SER A 127 14.53 -5.45 -9.53
CA SER A 127 14.69 -6.00 -10.88
C SER A 127 13.32 -6.18 -11.55
N SER A 128 13.31 -6.25 -12.88
CA SER A 128 12.11 -6.65 -13.63
C SER A 128 11.97 -8.17 -13.56
N PHE A 129 10.79 -8.63 -13.15
CA PHE A 129 10.41 -10.05 -13.18
C PHE A 129 9.69 -10.39 -14.49
N SER A 130 8.81 -9.49 -14.94
CA SER A 130 8.12 -9.55 -16.22
C SER A 130 7.95 -8.13 -16.81
N SER A 131 7.20 -8.01 -17.91
CA SER A 131 6.81 -6.70 -18.46
C SER A 131 5.86 -5.91 -17.56
N THR A 132 5.18 -6.57 -16.62
CA THR A 132 4.14 -5.99 -15.75
C THR A 132 4.47 -6.10 -14.26
N GLN A 133 5.55 -6.81 -13.90
CA GLN A 133 5.89 -7.13 -12.52
C GLN A 133 7.36 -6.86 -12.25
N ASN A 134 7.62 -6.32 -11.07
CA ASN A 134 8.95 -6.14 -10.50
C ASN A 134 9.17 -7.11 -9.35
N GLU A 135 10.43 -7.41 -9.05
CA GLU A 135 10.84 -8.25 -7.92
C GLU A 135 11.89 -7.53 -7.07
N ILE A 136 11.94 -7.91 -5.79
CA ILE A 136 12.97 -7.48 -4.85
C ILE A 136 13.27 -8.60 -3.86
N HIS A 137 14.56 -8.77 -3.54
CA HIS A 137 14.99 -9.73 -2.53
C HIS A 137 15.11 -9.05 -1.17
N CYS A 138 14.10 -9.23 -0.32
CA CYS A 138 14.03 -8.68 1.01
C CYS A 138 13.53 -9.74 1.99
N THR A 139 14.41 -10.19 2.89
CA THR A 139 14.07 -11.18 3.93
C THR A 139 13.21 -10.58 5.03
N GLY A 140 12.23 -11.37 5.49
CA GLY A 140 11.37 -11.04 6.62
C GLY A 140 10.03 -10.42 6.23
N MET A 141 9.74 -10.32 4.92
CA MET A 141 8.45 -9.84 4.41
C MET A 141 7.39 -10.95 4.46
N THR A 142 6.96 -11.33 5.66
CA THR A 142 5.96 -12.39 5.88
C THR A 142 4.52 -11.87 5.73
N GLY A 143 3.52 -12.77 5.70
CA GLY A 143 2.10 -12.40 5.69
C GLY A 143 1.73 -11.24 6.63
N GLY A 144 0.92 -10.30 6.14
CA GLY A 144 0.71 -8.99 6.74
C GLY A 144 1.43 -7.85 6.01
N THR A 145 2.57 -8.14 5.37
CA THR A 145 3.34 -7.13 4.64
C THR A 145 2.78 -6.83 3.24
N SER A 146 1.76 -7.54 2.76
CA SER A 146 1.05 -7.17 1.54
C SER A 146 0.62 -5.70 1.56
N GLY A 147 0.76 -4.99 0.45
CA GLY A 147 0.52 -3.56 0.35
C GLY A 147 1.66 -2.67 0.87
N SER A 148 2.78 -3.23 1.33
CA SER A 148 3.93 -2.42 1.77
C SER A 148 4.49 -1.60 0.60
N PRO A 149 4.68 -0.27 0.76
CA PRO A 149 5.14 0.58 -0.31
C PRO A 149 6.59 0.31 -0.71
N TRP A 150 6.88 0.41 -2.01
CA TRP A 150 8.24 0.43 -2.55
C TRP A 150 8.64 1.88 -2.74
N VAL A 151 9.39 2.43 -1.79
CA VAL A 151 9.70 3.87 -1.74
C VAL A 151 11.11 4.15 -2.28
N THR A 152 11.23 5.08 -3.23
CA THR A 152 12.50 5.65 -3.68
C THR A 152 12.63 7.12 -3.27
N GLY A 153 13.86 7.62 -3.15
CA GLY A 153 14.15 8.98 -2.70
C GLY A 153 13.84 9.21 -1.22
N ASP A 154 14.02 10.46 -0.76
CA ASP A 154 13.86 10.87 0.64
C ASP A 154 12.84 12.00 0.77
N ASN A 155 12.12 12.03 1.91
CA ASN A 155 11.30 13.15 2.42
C ASN A 155 10.41 13.89 1.39
N PRO A 156 9.18 13.40 1.09
CA PRO A 156 8.59 12.15 1.54
C PRO A 156 9.06 10.93 0.74
N GLY A 157 9.58 11.11 -0.47
CA GLY A 157 9.90 10.04 -1.41
C GLY A 157 8.73 9.70 -2.35
N THR A 158 8.97 8.74 -3.23
CA THR A 158 8.04 8.30 -4.28
C THR A 158 7.72 6.82 -4.12
N VAL A 159 6.43 6.48 -4.02
CA VAL A 159 5.95 5.10 -4.05
C VAL A 159 5.78 4.68 -5.49
N MET A 160 6.50 3.64 -5.90
CA MET A 160 6.52 3.13 -7.28
C MET A 160 6.06 1.67 -7.39
N GLY A 161 5.49 1.15 -6.30
CA GLY A 161 5.06 -0.23 -6.18
C GLY A 161 4.51 -0.50 -4.78
N VAL A 162 3.82 -1.62 -4.64
CA VAL A 162 3.38 -2.18 -3.36
C VAL A 162 3.61 -3.69 -3.37
N ILE A 163 3.92 -4.31 -2.23
CA ILE A 163 4.00 -5.78 -2.17
C ILE A 163 2.64 -6.37 -2.57
N GLY A 164 2.62 -7.09 -3.68
CA GLY A 164 1.41 -7.62 -4.29
C GLY A 164 1.73 -8.20 -5.65
N GLY A 165 0.69 -8.48 -6.43
CA GLY A 165 0.81 -8.96 -7.79
C GLY A 165 1.13 -10.44 -7.88
N TYR A 166 2.22 -10.81 -8.56
CA TYR A 166 2.59 -12.22 -8.71
C TYR A 166 2.65 -12.92 -7.35
N GLU A 167 1.94 -14.04 -7.21
CA GLU A 167 1.80 -14.78 -5.94
C GLU A 167 1.35 -13.89 -4.76
N GLN A 168 0.50 -12.89 -5.00
CA GLN A 168 0.05 -11.91 -3.99
C GLN A 168 1.21 -11.16 -3.31
N GLY A 169 2.32 -10.98 -4.02
CA GLY A 169 3.53 -10.38 -3.49
C GLY A 169 4.59 -11.39 -3.06
N GLY A 170 4.39 -12.69 -3.30
CA GLY A 170 5.39 -13.76 -3.16
C GLY A 170 4.99 -14.83 -2.15
N ASP A 171 5.32 -16.08 -2.47
CA ASP A 171 5.04 -17.24 -1.57
C ASP A 171 6.10 -17.46 -0.48
N THR A 172 7.19 -16.68 -0.48
CA THR A 172 8.26 -16.78 0.52
C THR A 172 8.56 -15.44 1.18
N PRO A 173 9.04 -15.42 2.44
CA PRO A 173 9.40 -14.17 3.11
C PRO A 173 10.64 -13.45 2.55
N ASP A 174 11.33 -14.02 1.56
CA ASP A 174 12.64 -13.58 1.09
C ASP A 174 12.62 -12.84 -0.26
N VAL A 175 11.54 -13.02 -1.02
CA VAL A 175 11.36 -12.41 -2.34
C VAL A 175 9.96 -11.83 -2.38
N SER A 176 9.87 -10.55 -2.72
CA SER A 176 8.60 -9.87 -2.89
C SER A 176 8.41 -9.37 -4.31
N TYR A 177 7.16 -9.38 -4.76
CA TYR A 177 6.75 -8.87 -6.07
C TYR A 177 5.91 -7.60 -5.92
N SER A 178 5.82 -6.84 -7.00
CA SER A 178 4.93 -5.69 -7.15
C SER A 178 4.53 -5.57 -8.61
N VAL A 179 3.27 -5.21 -8.84
CA VAL A 179 2.83 -4.66 -10.13
C VAL A 179 3.72 -3.45 -10.46
N ALA A 180 4.16 -3.37 -11.71
CA ALA A 180 4.83 -2.18 -12.22
C ALA A 180 3.79 -1.06 -12.40
N PHE A 181 3.96 0.05 -11.68
CA PHE A 181 3.02 1.17 -11.73
C PHE A 181 3.11 1.88 -13.08
N GLY A 182 2.23 1.51 -14.00
CA GLY A 182 2.07 2.13 -15.33
C GLY A 182 0.73 2.82 -15.50
N GLN A 183 0.25 2.91 -16.75
CA GLN A 183 -0.98 3.62 -17.10
C GLN A 183 -2.24 3.10 -16.37
N SER A 184 -2.35 1.80 -16.10
CA SER A 184 -3.50 1.24 -15.36
C SER A 184 -3.59 1.83 -13.95
N VAL A 185 -2.47 1.82 -13.21
CA VAL A 185 -2.39 2.40 -11.86
C VAL A 185 -2.60 3.92 -11.88
N GLN A 186 -2.10 4.62 -12.91
CA GLN A 186 -2.39 6.04 -13.08
C GLN A 186 -3.89 6.31 -13.24
N ASN A 187 -4.58 5.56 -14.12
CA ASN A 187 -6.02 5.70 -14.32
C ASN A 187 -6.80 5.40 -13.05
N LEU A 188 -6.39 4.36 -12.29
CA LEU A 188 -7.02 3.99 -11.04
C LEU A 188 -6.86 5.08 -9.96
N TYR A 189 -5.69 5.73 -9.91
CA TYR A 189 -5.46 6.89 -9.04
C TYR A 189 -6.33 8.09 -9.46
N GLU A 190 -6.47 8.36 -10.76
CA GLU A 190 -7.35 9.41 -11.28
C GLU A 190 -8.81 9.14 -10.93
N GLU A 191 -9.28 7.89 -11.05
CA GLU A 191 -10.60 7.49 -10.60
C GLU A 191 -10.79 7.75 -9.11
N ALA A 192 -9.83 7.30 -8.28
CA ALA A 192 -9.90 7.44 -6.84
C ALA A 192 -9.94 8.90 -6.37
N THR A 193 -9.30 9.80 -7.10
CA THR A 193 -9.26 11.24 -6.81
C THR A 193 -10.39 12.05 -7.46
N SER A 194 -11.10 11.50 -8.43
CA SER A 194 -12.18 12.21 -9.16
C SER A 194 -13.48 12.39 -8.37
N SER A 195 -13.72 11.59 -7.34
CA SER A 195 -15.03 11.49 -6.68
C SER A 195 -15.12 12.28 -5.36
N GLY A 196 -14.51 13.48 -5.32
CA GLY A 196 -14.47 14.38 -4.16
C GLY A 196 -15.17 15.73 -4.38
N ASN A 197 -16.40 15.73 -4.89
CA ASN A 197 -17.24 16.93 -5.02
C ASN A 197 -18.66 16.71 -4.48
#